data_AF-A0A955E3S5-F1
#
_entry.id   AF-A0A955E3S5-F1
#
_cell.length_a   1.000
_cell.length_b   1.000
_cell.length_c   1.000
_cell.angle_alpha   90.00
_cell.angle_beta   90.00
_cell.angle_gamma   90.00
#
_symmetry.space_group_name_H-M   'P 1'
#
loop_
_entity.id
_entity.type
_entity.pdbx_description
1 polymer ?
#
loop_
_entity_poly.entity_id
_entity_poly.type
_entity_poly.pdbx_seq_one_letter_code
_entity_poly.pdbx_strand_id
1 'polypeptide(L)'
;SGGELAAIVLIDAITRLLPGVLGHDDSASEDSFSSPNTTNPNGNPISPKTLRSLGIPENAKLLDCPHYTRPRYWEGMEVPEVLCSGDHEAVAKWRLEQRLMRTKQRRPDLLKLDKPLPNEDDGCS
;
A
#
# COMPACT_ATOMS: atom_id res chain seq x y z
N SER A 1 -9.13 14.52 -30.06
CA SER A 1 -8.20 14.53 -28.91
C SER A 1 -7.44 13.22 -28.95
N GLY A 2 -6.12 13.19 -28.83
CA GLY A 2 -5.29 13.97 -27.91
C GLY A 2 -4.90 13.05 -26.75
N GLY A 3 -4.16 11.99 -27.09
CA GLY A 3 -3.75 10.93 -26.16
C GLY A 3 -2.47 11.26 -25.40
N GLU A 4 -1.93 12.47 -25.58
CA GLU A 4 -0.63 12.87 -25.03
C GLU A 4 -0.65 12.81 -23.48
N LEU A 5 -1.75 13.21 -22.84
CA LEU A 5 -1.89 13.10 -21.38
C LEU A 5 -1.95 11.64 -20.91
N ALA A 6 -2.67 10.78 -21.62
CA ALA A 6 -2.72 9.36 -21.30
C ALA A 6 -1.34 8.70 -21.44
N ALA A 7 -0.59 9.09 -22.49
CA ALA A 7 0.77 8.63 -22.71
C ALA A 7 1.72 9.09 -21.60
N ILE A 8 1.66 10.37 -21.18
CA ILE A 8 2.49 10.88 -20.08
C ILE A 8 2.18 10.16 -18.76
N VAL A 9 0.90 9.96 -18.42
CA VAL A 9 0.51 9.23 -17.21
C VAL A 9 1.03 7.79 -17.22
N LEU A 10 0.96 7.11 -18.37
CA LEU A 10 1.47 5.76 -18.51
C LEU A 10 2.99 5.70 -18.36
N ILE A 11 3.72 6.62 -19.03
CA ILE A 11 5.18 6.71 -18.94
C ILE A 11 5.61 6.99 -17.49
N ASP A 12 5.00 7.97 -16.83
CA ASP A 12 5.30 8.30 -15.43
C ASP A 12 5.09 7.10 -14.50
N ALA A 13 3.94 6.42 -14.60
CA ALA A 13 3.65 5.25 -13.78
C ALA A 13 4.63 4.09 -14.00
N ILE A 14 5.00 3.79 -15.25
CA ILE A 14 5.92 2.69 -15.58
C ILE A 14 7.35 3.04 -15.16
N THR A 15 7.80 4.29 -15.40
CA THR A 15 9.18 4.69 -15.07
C THR A 15 9.49 4.59 -13.59
N ARG A 16 8.51 4.79 -12.69
CA ARG A 16 8.66 4.60 -11.24
C ARG A 16 8.96 3.14 -10.83
N LEU A 17 8.68 2.17 -11.70
CA LEU A 17 8.98 0.75 -11.43
C LEU A 17 10.38 0.34 -11.89
N LEU A 18 11.10 1.22 -12.62
CA LEU A 18 12.45 0.92 -13.07
C LEU A 18 13.45 1.05 -11.90
N PRO A 19 14.39 0.09 -11.76
CA PRO A 19 15.36 0.10 -10.67
C PRO A 19 16.23 1.35 -10.71
N GLY A 20 16.47 1.95 -9.54
CA GLY A 20 17.26 3.16 -9.37
C GLY A 20 16.49 4.48 -9.55
N VAL A 21 15.22 4.45 -9.96
CA VAL A 21 14.41 5.67 -10.13
C VAL A 21 13.83 6.19 -8.80
N LEU A 22 13.40 5.30 -7.90
CA LEU A 22 12.80 5.68 -6.60
C LEU A 22 13.81 5.82 -5.45
N GLY A 23 15.09 5.64 -5.72
CA GLY A 23 16.12 5.62 -4.68
C GLY A 23 16.08 4.32 -3.87
N HIS A 24 15.27 4.27 -2.80
CA HIS A 24 15.14 3.06 -1.98
C HIS A 24 14.02 2.15 -2.49
N ASP A 25 14.30 0.84 -2.58
CA ASP A 25 13.38 -0.14 -3.19
C ASP A 25 12.05 -0.28 -2.44
N ASP A 26 12.03 0.03 -1.14
CA ASP A 26 10.83 -0.11 -0.30
C ASP A 26 9.73 0.93 -0.59
N SER A 27 10.05 2.05 -1.25
CA SER A 27 9.11 3.15 -1.54
C SER A 27 7.86 2.67 -2.28
N ALA A 28 8.04 1.84 -3.31
CA ALA A 28 6.94 1.35 -4.14
C ALA A 28 6.01 0.38 -3.40
N SER A 29 6.52 -0.30 -2.38
CA SER A 29 5.73 -1.25 -1.58
C SER A 29 4.79 -0.54 -0.59
N GLU A 30 5.14 0.67 -0.16
CA GLU A 30 4.33 1.47 0.77
C GLU A 30 3.27 2.33 0.06
N ASP A 31 3.34 2.48 -1.27
CA ASP A 31 2.39 3.27 -2.07
C ASP A 31 0.95 2.71 -2.05
N SER A 32 -0.03 3.57 -2.37
CA SER A 32 -1.43 3.14 -2.55
C SER A 32 -1.54 2.08 -3.66
N PHE A 33 -2.47 1.15 -3.49
CA PHE A 33 -2.71 0.04 -4.43
C PHE A 33 -1.59 -1.00 -4.51
N SER A 34 -0.57 -0.90 -3.64
CA SER A 34 0.34 -2.00 -3.38
C SER A 34 -0.42 -3.17 -2.75
N SER A 35 0.03 -4.39 -3.05
CA SER A 35 -0.47 -5.57 -2.37
C SER A 35 -0.20 -5.45 -0.88
N PRO A 36 -1.06 -5.97 0.00
CA PRO A 36 -0.74 -6.21 1.40
C PRO A 36 0.23 -7.38 1.48
N ASN A 37 1.37 -7.31 0.78
CA ASN A 37 2.54 -8.05 1.19
C ASN A 37 3.03 -7.37 2.46
N THR A 38 2.26 -7.58 3.53
CA THR A 38 2.57 -7.10 4.86
C THR A 38 3.72 -7.97 5.28
N THR A 39 4.93 -7.57 4.90
CA THR A 39 6.13 -8.11 5.48
C THR A 39 6.10 -7.77 6.98
N ASN A 40 6.46 -8.72 7.81
CA ASN A 40 6.66 -8.46 9.23
C ASN A 40 7.84 -7.45 9.38
N PRO A 41 8.10 -6.92 10.59
CA PRO A 41 9.21 -5.99 10.82
C PRO A 41 10.61 -6.52 10.41
N ASN A 42 10.72 -7.81 10.11
CA ASN A 42 11.95 -8.47 9.64
C ASN A 42 11.98 -8.67 8.11
N GLY A 43 11.02 -8.11 7.36
CA GLY A 43 10.95 -8.27 5.91
C GLY A 43 10.37 -9.60 5.44
N ASN A 44 9.80 -10.43 6.33
CA ASN A 44 9.24 -11.72 5.95
C ASN A 44 7.74 -11.62 5.63
N PRO A 45 7.24 -12.19 4.54
CA PRO A 45 5.82 -12.15 4.20
C PRO A 45 4.96 -12.66 5.37
N ILE A 46 3.97 -11.88 5.81
CA ILE A 46 2.97 -12.36 6.76
C ILE A 46 2.15 -13.44 6.09
N SER A 47 1.94 -14.54 6.81
CA SER A 47 1.28 -15.72 6.26
C SER A 47 -0.12 -15.40 5.71
N PRO A 48 -0.55 -16.02 4.58
CA PRO A 48 -1.90 -15.86 4.03
C PRO A 48 -3.00 -16.17 5.04
N LYS A 49 -2.72 -17.06 6.00
CA LYS A 49 -3.62 -17.40 7.11
C LYS A 49 -3.86 -16.22 8.05
N THR A 50 -2.83 -15.44 8.33
CA THR A 50 -2.93 -14.22 9.16
C THR A 50 -3.72 -13.13 8.43
N LEU A 51 -3.47 -12.91 7.14
CA LEU A 51 -4.23 -11.96 6.30
C LEU A 51 -5.74 -12.30 6.28
N ARG A 52 -6.06 -13.57 6.06
CA ARG A 52 -7.43 -14.08 6.07
C ARG A 52 -8.10 -13.89 7.43
N SER A 53 -7.37 -14.10 8.53
CA SER A 53 -7.91 -13.90 9.89
C SER A 53 -8.28 -12.43 10.17
N LEU A 54 -7.65 -11.48 9.47
CA LEU A 54 -7.94 -10.05 9.55
C LEU A 54 -9.02 -9.60 8.56
N GLY A 55 -9.59 -10.52 7.77
CA GLY A 55 -10.62 -10.23 6.78
C GLY A 55 -10.11 -9.49 5.54
N ILE A 56 -8.83 -9.65 5.21
CA ILE A 56 -8.18 -9.03 4.04
C ILE A 56 -7.95 -10.13 2.99
N PRO A 57 -8.50 -10.02 1.77
CA PRO A 57 -8.20 -11.00 0.72
C PRO A 57 -6.72 -10.91 0.31
N GLU A 58 -6.16 -12.02 -0.16
CA GLU A 58 -4.73 -12.15 -0.47
C GLU A 58 -4.25 -11.16 -1.55
N ASN A 59 -5.13 -10.84 -2.49
CA ASN A 59 -4.95 -9.89 -3.59
C ASN A 59 -5.63 -8.53 -3.33
N ALA A 60 -6.00 -8.22 -2.08
CA ALA A 60 -6.51 -6.89 -1.76
C ALA A 60 -5.52 -5.82 -2.21
N LYS A 61 -6.01 -4.61 -2.49
CA LYS A 61 -5.14 -3.45 -2.72
C LYS A 61 -5.49 -2.40 -1.68
N LEU A 62 -4.54 -2.02 -0.84
CA LEU A 62 -4.81 -1.06 0.23
C LEU A 62 -4.42 0.36 -0.18
N LEU A 63 -5.21 1.34 0.26
CA LEU A 63 -4.80 2.73 0.23
C LEU A 63 -3.66 2.95 1.21
N ASP A 64 -2.87 3.99 0.95
CA ASP A 64 -1.76 4.41 1.79
C ASP A 64 -2.22 5.07 3.12
N CYS A 65 -1.34 5.04 4.12
CA CYS A 65 -1.49 5.63 5.43
C CYS A 65 -1.32 7.16 5.41
N PRO A 66 -1.79 7.88 6.44
CA PRO A 66 -1.52 9.30 6.56
C PRO A 66 -0.05 9.53 6.93
N HIS A 67 0.58 10.45 6.22
CA HIS A 67 1.96 10.86 6.43
C HIS A 67 2.03 12.13 7.27
N TYR A 68 2.98 12.15 8.21
CA TYR A 68 3.22 13.27 9.11
C TYR A 68 4.67 13.71 9.01
N THR A 69 4.89 15.02 9.14
CA THR A 69 6.22 15.62 9.21
C THR A 69 6.23 16.67 10.32
N ARG A 70 7.40 17.23 10.59
CA ARG A 70 7.55 18.30 11.57
C ARG A 70 6.81 19.57 11.10
N PRO A 71 6.27 20.38 12.02
CA PRO A 71 6.32 20.26 13.48
C PRO A 71 5.30 19.24 14.05
N ARG A 72 5.53 18.78 15.29
CA ARG A 72 4.66 17.76 15.94
C ARG A 72 3.22 18.21 16.18
N TYR A 73 3.00 19.52 16.23
CA TYR A 73 1.68 20.11 16.38
C TYR A 73 1.53 21.20 15.34
N TRP A 74 0.48 21.10 14.51
CA TRP A 74 0.19 22.05 13.45
C TRP A 74 -1.32 22.23 13.31
N GLU A 75 -1.80 23.47 13.35
CA GLU A 75 -3.22 23.82 13.12
C GLU A 75 -4.24 22.96 13.92
N GLY A 76 -3.94 22.67 15.19
CA GLY A 76 -4.84 21.85 16.03
C GLY A 76 -4.72 20.35 15.83
N MET A 77 -3.85 19.89 14.92
CA MET A 77 -3.57 18.48 14.65
C MET A 77 -2.21 18.09 15.24
N GLU A 78 -2.21 17.03 16.04
CA GLU A 78 -1.00 16.47 16.63
C GLU A 78 -0.56 15.21 15.86
N VAL A 79 0.75 15.06 15.70
CA VAL A 79 1.34 13.83 15.16
C VAL A 79 1.09 12.69 16.16
N PRO A 80 0.49 11.56 15.74
CA PRO A 80 0.24 10.42 16.62
C PRO A 80 1.49 10.01 17.41
N GLU A 81 1.34 9.80 18.73
CA GLU A 81 2.46 9.47 19.63
C GLU A 81 3.23 8.23 19.18
N VAL A 82 2.54 7.24 18.60
CA VAL A 82 3.15 6.03 18.04
C VAL A 82 4.19 6.32 16.96
N LEU A 83 4.03 7.41 16.19
CA LEU A 83 5.03 7.84 15.20
C LEU A 83 6.26 8.51 15.84
N CYS A 84 6.15 8.90 17.11
CA CYS A 84 7.23 9.50 17.89
C CYS A 84 7.89 8.53 18.88
N SER A 85 7.36 7.31 19.04
CA SER A 85 7.82 6.36 20.07
C SER A 85 9.16 5.67 19.72
N GLY A 86 9.53 5.66 18.44
CA GLY A 86 10.70 4.92 17.94
C GLY A 86 10.50 3.39 17.85
N ASP A 87 9.31 2.90 18.19
CA ASP A 87 8.95 1.48 18.08
C ASP A 87 8.48 1.17 16.65
N HIS A 88 9.35 0.56 15.86
CA HIS A 88 9.06 0.21 14.47
C HIS A 88 7.90 -0.79 14.33
N GLU A 89 7.68 -1.68 15.31
CA GLU A 89 6.57 -2.64 15.28
C GLU A 89 5.24 -1.94 15.53
N ALA A 90 5.20 -1.06 16.54
CA ALA A 90 4.01 -0.26 16.82
C ALA A 90 3.67 0.70 15.66
N VAL A 91 4.68 1.31 15.03
CA VAL A 91 4.51 2.14 13.83
C VAL A 91 3.96 1.32 12.65
N ALA A 92 4.55 0.16 12.36
CA ALA A 92 4.11 -0.70 11.26
C ALA A 92 2.66 -1.16 11.46
N LYS A 93 2.30 -1.56 12.69
CA LYS A 93 0.93 -1.93 13.06
C LYS A 93 -0.04 -0.76 12.86
N TRP A 94 0.30 0.42 13.38
CA TRP A 94 -0.52 1.61 13.22
C TRP A 94 -0.71 1.98 11.74
N ARG A 95 0.35 1.93 10.92
CA ARG A 95 0.26 2.19 9.48
C ARG A 95 -0.71 1.22 8.81
N LEU A 96 -0.61 -0.09 9.10
CA LEU A 96 -1.52 -1.10 8.56
C LEU A 96 -2.98 -0.84 8.95
N GLU A 97 -3.24 -0.51 10.22
CA GLU A 97 -4.57 -0.16 10.71
C GLU A 97 -5.14 1.07 9.97
N GLN A 98 -4.33 2.11 9.76
CA GLN A 98 -4.75 3.30 9.01
C GLN A 98 -5.03 3.00 7.54
N ARG A 99 -4.18 2.20 6.88
CA ARG A 99 -4.39 1.74 5.49
C ARG A 99 -5.73 1.02 5.36
N LEU A 100 -6.02 0.10 6.28
CA LEU A 100 -7.28 -0.64 6.31
C LEU A 100 -8.48 0.26 6.57
N MET A 101 -8.40 1.13 7.57
CA MET A 101 -9.48 2.05 7.92
C MET A 101 -9.81 2.98 6.74
N ARG A 102 -8.80 3.60 6.12
CA ARG A 102 -8.98 4.48 4.96
C ARG A 102 -9.54 3.73 3.77
N THR A 103 -9.08 2.51 3.52
CA THR A 103 -9.59 1.66 2.44
C THR A 103 -11.06 1.30 2.67
N LYS A 104 -11.43 0.84 3.88
CA LYS A 104 -12.82 0.55 4.25
C LYS A 104 -13.74 1.76 4.08
N GLN A 105 -13.27 2.94 4.48
CA GLN A 105 -14.06 4.17 4.46
C GLN A 105 -14.22 4.75 3.04
N ARG A 106 -13.15 4.72 2.23
CA ARG A 106 -13.10 5.45 0.94
C ARG A 106 -13.24 4.55 -0.28
N ARG A 107 -12.76 3.31 -0.20
CA ARG A 107 -12.70 2.34 -1.30
C ARG A 107 -12.95 0.90 -0.81
N PRO A 108 -14.15 0.62 -0.25
CA PRO A 108 -14.48 -0.72 0.27
C PRO A 108 -14.51 -1.80 -0.81
N ASP A 109 -14.58 -1.40 -2.09
CA ASP A 109 -14.47 -2.28 -3.25
C ASP A 109 -13.11 -2.99 -3.34
N LEU A 110 -12.02 -2.33 -2.92
CA LEU A 110 -10.68 -2.90 -3.00
C LEU A 110 -10.48 -4.09 -2.04
N LEU A 111 -11.33 -4.22 -1.03
CA LEU A 111 -11.33 -5.31 -0.06
C LEU A 111 -12.20 -6.50 -0.49
N LYS A 112 -12.92 -6.37 -1.61
CA LYS A 112 -13.78 -7.41 -2.18
C LYS A 112 -13.18 -8.06 -3.42
N LEU A 113 -12.00 -7.61 -3.85
CA LEU A 113 -11.23 -8.28 -4.88
C LEU A 113 -10.82 -9.64 -4.32
N ASP A 114 -11.60 -10.67 -4.65
CA ASP A 114 -11.28 -12.09 -4.48
C ASP A 114 -11.21 -12.75 -5.87
N LYS A 115 -10.87 -11.95 -6.89
CA LYS A 115 -10.75 -12.44 -8.26
C LYS A 115 -9.35 -13.02 -8.42
N PRO A 116 -9.18 -14.34 -8.61
CA PRO A 116 -7.88 -14.87 -9.00
C PRO A 116 -7.43 -14.12 -10.26
N LEU A 117 -6.15 -13.73 -10.30
CA LEU A 117 -5.55 -13.26 -11.55
C LEU A 117 -5.81 -14.36 -12.59
N PRO A 118 -6.30 -14.03 -13.80
CA PRO A 118 -6.38 -15.03 -14.86
C PRO A 118 -4.97 -15.63 -15.01
N ASN A 119 -4.88 -16.96 -15.00
CA ASN A 119 -3.60 -17.63 -15.17
C ASN A 119 -3.03 -17.20 -16.54
N GLU A 120 -1.74 -16.87 -16.61
CA GLU A 120 -1.09 -16.53 -17.90
C GLU A 120 -1.01 -17.72 -18.88
N ASP A 121 -1.61 -18.86 -18.54
CA ASP A 121 -1.74 -20.05 -19.38
C ASP A 121 -3.05 -20.11 -20.18
N ASP A 122 -3.83 -19.02 -20.27
CA ASP A 122 -4.95 -18.92 -21.23
C ASP A 122 -4.46 -18.70 -22.69
N GLY A 123 -3.20 -19.01 -22.97
CA GLY A 123 -2.74 -19.32 -24.31
C GLY A 123 -3.14 -20.76 -24.67
N CYS A 124 -4.20 -20.91 -25.47
CA CYS A 124 -4.32 -21.85 -26.61
C CYS A 124 -5.79 -22.24 -26.86
N SER A 125 -6.40 -21.65 -27.89
CA SER A 125 -7.02 -22.32 -29.05
C SER A 125 -7.48 -21.29 -30.07
#